data_AF-A0A6G0AFP2-F1
#
_entry.id   AF-A0A6G0AFP2-F1
#
_cell.length_a   1.000
_cell.length_b   1.000
_cell.length_c   1.000
_cell.angle_alpha   90.00
_cell.angle_beta   90.00
_cell.angle_gamma   90.00
#
_symmetry.space_group_name_H-M   'P 1'
#
loop_
_entity.id
_entity.type
_entity.pdbx_description
1 polymer ?
#
loop_
_entity_poly.entity_id
_entity_poly.type
_entity_poly.pdbx_seq_one_letter_code
_entity_poly.pdbx_strand_id
1 'polypeptide(L)'
;MDNFKDSRGGIINIITKVLLPLGFFLITVISFWTSATAVPTWAYWTIVIYLAVSLLIILVLLAKNIIPNTIIWFSRRKFAMNKRSELQELSNELNELLGFDRSNTIPYFISHLSSKLSNEVNVLNMLNKDVEQFKILQSWAWSLSDNLKSDNHKFFLRDATQFSRLVSWLCWACLWARQFIYNSGVHEKVNKDAVSEWNVAAQKISDFTARVERIMKSINNNYKTGVCLTSFQDVKQL
;
A
#
# COMPACT_ATOMS: atom_id res chain seq x y z
N MET A 1 9.13 -12.57 2.89
CA MET A 1 7.95 -13.38 2.49
C MET A 1 8.12 -14.79 3.05
N ASP A 2 8.51 -14.89 4.33
CA ASP A 2 9.31 -16.05 4.80
C ASP A 2 8.63 -16.89 5.89
N ASN A 3 7.52 -16.40 6.47
CA ASN A 3 6.80 -17.14 7.52
C ASN A 3 5.96 -18.33 7.01
N PHE A 4 5.89 -18.56 5.69
CA PHE A 4 5.16 -19.68 5.11
C PHE A 4 6.03 -20.92 4.84
N LYS A 5 7.36 -20.79 4.92
CA LYS A 5 8.31 -21.90 4.68
C LYS A 5 8.54 -22.71 5.96
N ASP A 6 8.60 -22.05 7.11
CA ASP A 6 8.77 -22.71 8.41
C ASP A 6 7.56 -23.53 8.86
N SER A 7 6.34 -23.12 8.50
CA SER A 7 5.14 -23.89 8.85
C SER A 7 5.07 -25.23 8.11
N ARG A 8 5.52 -25.28 6.85
CA ARG A 8 5.59 -26.53 6.07
C ARG A 8 6.64 -27.48 6.63
N GLY A 9 7.82 -26.96 7.00
CA GLY A 9 8.87 -27.75 7.63
C GLY A 9 8.43 -28.36 8.96
N GLY A 10 7.74 -27.60 9.81
CA GLY A 10 7.18 -28.08 11.08
C GLY A 10 6.10 -29.16 10.88
N ILE A 11 5.17 -28.97 9.95
CA ILE A 11 4.10 -29.93 9.66
C ILE A 11 4.68 -31.23 9.08
N ILE A 12 5.62 -31.14 8.13
CA ILE A 12 6.26 -32.33 7.54
C ILE A 12 7.02 -33.13 8.61
N ASN A 13 7.75 -32.45 9.50
CA ASN A 13 8.52 -33.09 10.57
C ASN A 13 7.61 -33.82 11.58
N ILE A 14 6.43 -33.27 11.90
CA ILE A 14 5.44 -33.92 12.76
C ILE A 14 4.80 -35.13 12.05
N ILE A 15 4.47 -35.00 10.76
CA ILE A 15 3.91 -36.10 9.97
C ILE A 15 4.90 -37.27 9.92
N THR A 16 6.17 -36.99 9.66
CA THR A 16 7.21 -38.01 9.46
C THR A 16 7.80 -38.59 10.74
N LYS A 17 7.94 -37.82 11.82
CA LYS A 17 8.55 -38.31 13.07
C LYS A 17 7.55 -38.78 14.11
N VAL A 18 6.29 -38.36 14.02
CA VAL A 18 5.27 -38.69 15.02
C VAL A 18 4.14 -39.50 14.39
N LEU A 19 3.40 -38.94 13.43
CA LEU A 19 2.21 -39.59 12.86
C LEU A 19 2.51 -40.87 12.08
N LEU A 20 3.57 -40.89 11.24
CA LEU A 20 3.95 -42.05 10.45
C LEU A 20 4.43 -43.24 11.30
N PRO A 21 5.39 -43.06 12.23
CA PRO A 21 5.84 -44.15 13.11
C PRO A 21 4.72 -44.68 14.00
N LEU A 22 3.87 -43.80 14.53
CA LEU A 22 2.71 -44.20 15.33
C LEU A 22 1.63 -44.90 14.50
N GLY A 23 1.36 -44.44 13.27
CA GLY A 23 0.46 -45.11 12.34
C GLY A 23 0.96 -46.51 11.96
N PHE A 24 2.27 -46.65 11.79
CA PHE A 24 2.90 -47.96 11.53
C PHE A 24 2.76 -48.89 12.74
N PHE A 25 2.99 -48.37 13.96
CA PHE A 25 2.76 -49.12 15.20
C PHE A 25 1.30 -49.58 15.31
N LEU A 26 0.34 -48.73 14.94
CA LEU A 26 -1.09 -49.03 14.99
C LEU A 26 -1.51 -50.08 13.96
N ILE A 27 -0.97 -50.02 12.74
CA ILE A 27 -1.19 -51.06 11.72
C ILE A 27 -0.59 -52.38 12.17
N THR A 28 0.58 -52.35 12.81
CA THR A 28 1.26 -53.57 13.30
C THR A 28 0.48 -54.20 14.45
N VAL A 29 -0.04 -53.38 15.36
CA VAL A 29 -0.95 -53.80 16.44
C VAL A 29 -2.26 -54.34 15.85
N ILE A 30 -2.97 -53.62 14.97
CA ILE A 30 -4.20 -54.13 14.33
C ILE A 30 -3.96 -55.43 13.54
N SER A 31 -2.82 -55.56 12.85
CA SER A 31 -2.46 -56.78 12.11
C SER A 31 -2.18 -57.96 13.04
N PHE A 32 -1.53 -57.72 14.18
CA PHE A 32 -1.32 -58.74 15.22
C PHE A 32 -2.63 -59.13 15.93
N TRP A 33 -3.61 -58.24 15.93
CA TRP A 33 -4.91 -58.43 16.60
C TRP A 33 -5.95 -59.11 15.71
N THR A 34 -5.92 -58.88 14.40
CA THR A 34 -6.77 -59.60 13.43
C THR A 34 -6.40 -61.09 13.33
N SER A 35 -5.19 -61.47 13.73
CA SER A 35 -4.78 -62.87 13.92
C SER A 35 -5.22 -63.50 15.25
N ALA A 36 -5.76 -62.72 16.20
CA ALA A 36 -6.23 -63.20 17.50
C ALA A 36 -7.78 -63.20 17.55
N THR A 37 -8.39 -64.37 17.73
CA THR A 37 -9.84 -64.61 17.56
C THR A 37 -10.78 -63.97 18.61
N ALA A 38 -10.26 -63.23 19.58
CA ALA A 38 -11.07 -62.49 20.54
C ALA A 38 -10.32 -61.23 20.99
N VAL A 39 -10.74 -60.08 20.47
CA VAL A 39 -10.23 -58.76 20.86
C VAL A 39 -10.88 -58.37 22.19
N PRO A 40 -10.11 -58.21 23.28
CA PRO A 40 -10.68 -57.76 24.55
C PRO A 40 -11.28 -56.36 24.41
N THR A 41 -12.46 -56.15 25.00
CA THR A 41 -13.22 -54.88 24.92
C THR A 41 -12.44 -53.66 25.38
N TRP A 42 -11.45 -53.80 26.28
CA TRP A 42 -10.60 -52.71 26.75
C TRP A 42 -9.72 -52.10 25.64
N ALA A 43 -9.34 -52.87 24.63
CA ALA A 43 -8.45 -52.42 23.57
C ALA A 43 -9.14 -51.56 22.51
N TYR A 44 -10.42 -51.82 22.26
CA TYR A 44 -11.27 -50.95 21.44
C TYR A 44 -11.28 -49.53 22.01
N TRP A 45 -11.45 -49.41 23.34
CA TRP A 45 -11.38 -48.11 24.02
C TRP A 45 -10.01 -47.46 23.91
N THR A 46 -8.92 -48.23 23.89
CA THR A 46 -7.57 -47.69 23.69
C THR A 46 -7.42 -47.05 22.29
N ILE A 47 -7.93 -47.69 21.24
CA ILE A 47 -7.90 -47.16 19.87
C ILE A 47 -8.79 -45.90 19.75
N VAL A 48 -9.98 -45.93 20.34
CA VAL A 48 -10.89 -44.78 20.33
C VAL A 48 -10.28 -43.58 21.05
N ILE A 49 -9.71 -43.79 22.25
CA ILE A 49 -8.99 -42.75 23.00
C ILE A 49 -7.81 -42.22 22.19
N TYR A 50 -7.05 -43.11 21.54
CA TYR A 50 -5.92 -42.71 20.71
C TYR A 50 -6.33 -41.84 19.53
N LEU A 51 -7.38 -42.21 18.79
CA LEU A 51 -7.90 -41.43 17.67
C LEU A 51 -8.43 -40.07 18.17
N ALA A 52 -9.12 -40.05 19.31
CA ALA A 52 -9.60 -38.81 19.94
C ALA A 52 -8.45 -37.88 20.35
N VAL A 53 -7.40 -38.40 20.98
CA VAL A 53 -6.19 -37.64 21.36
C VAL A 53 -5.44 -37.14 20.13
N SER A 54 -5.30 -37.97 19.10
CA SER A 54 -4.64 -37.58 17.84
C SER A 54 -5.41 -36.47 17.12
N LEU A 55 -6.74 -36.58 17.05
CA LEU A 55 -7.60 -35.54 16.48
C LEU A 55 -7.50 -34.24 17.29
N LEU A 56 -7.51 -34.32 18.63
CA LEU A 56 -7.37 -33.17 19.51
C LEU A 56 -6.03 -32.46 19.29
N ILE A 57 -4.92 -33.20 19.18
CA ILE A 57 -3.60 -32.63 18.89
C ILE A 57 -3.60 -31.90 17.55
N ILE A 58 -4.18 -32.50 16.49
CA ILE A 58 -4.28 -31.86 15.18
C ILE A 58 -5.13 -30.57 15.26
N LEU A 59 -6.25 -30.61 15.96
CA LEU A 59 -7.11 -29.43 16.16
C LEU A 59 -6.39 -28.32 16.93
N VAL A 60 -5.64 -28.65 17.99
CA VAL A 60 -4.85 -27.69 18.75
C VAL A 60 -3.74 -27.07 17.89
N LEU A 61 -3.06 -27.86 17.05
CA LEU A 61 -2.03 -27.37 16.14
C LEU A 61 -2.62 -26.48 15.03
N LEU A 62 -3.75 -26.87 14.45
CA LEU A 62 -4.48 -26.05 13.48
C LEU A 62 -4.95 -24.75 14.11
N ALA A 63 -5.53 -24.80 15.32
CA ALA A 63 -5.95 -23.63 16.06
C ALA A 63 -4.76 -22.68 16.34
N LYS A 64 -3.62 -23.23 16.79
CA LYS A 64 -2.40 -22.47 17.08
C LYS A 64 -1.82 -21.77 15.85
N ASN A 65 -2.00 -22.33 14.64
CA ASN A 65 -1.49 -21.75 13.40
C ASN A 65 -2.51 -20.86 12.66
N ILE A 66 -3.80 -21.23 12.67
CA ILE A 66 -4.84 -20.53 11.91
C ILE A 66 -5.31 -19.29 12.66
N ILE A 67 -5.61 -19.41 13.96
CA ILE A 67 -6.17 -18.31 14.77
C ILE A 67 -5.29 -17.05 14.75
N PRO A 68 -3.96 -17.11 14.99
CA PRO A 68 -3.15 -15.89 14.94
C PRO A 68 -3.11 -15.30 13.53
N ASN A 69 -3.06 -16.12 12.49
CA ASN A 69 -3.05 -15.65 11.10
C ASN A 69 -4.38 -15.00 10.72
N THR A 70 -5.53 -15.52 11.17
CA THR A 70 -6.83 -14.91 10.95
C THR A 70 -6.96 -13.60 11.72
N ILE A 71 -6.50 -13.54 12.97
CA ILE A 71 -6.52 -12.30 13.77
C ILE A 71 -5.65 -11.22 13.10
N ILE A 72 -4.44 -11.56 12.67
CA ILE A 72 -3.56 -10.63 11.95
C ILE A 72 -4.22 -10.17 10.65
N TRP A 73 -4.86 -11.09 9.91
CA TRP A 73 -5.56 -10.77 8.68
C TRP A 73 -6.74 -9.81 8.90
N PHE A 74 -7.59 -10.07 9.90
CA PHE A 74 -8.70 -9.19 10.25
C PHE A 74 -8.21 -7.81 10.72
N SER A 75 -7.17 -7.78 11.54
CA SER A 75 -6.55 -6.53 12.00
C SER A 75 -6.02 -5.70 10.82
N ARG A 76 -5.28 -6.32 9.90
CA ARG A 76 -4.77 -5.67 8.68
C ARG A 76 -5.90 -5.19 7.78
N ARG A 77 -6.94 -6.00 7.59
CA ARG A 77 -8.12 -5.64 6.80
C ARG A 77 -8.83 -4.43 7.41
N LYS A 78 -9.06 -4.42 8.73
CA LYS A 78 -9.67 -3.29 9.44
C LYS A 78 -8.84 -2.02 9.31
N PHE A 79 -7.53 -2.13 9.46
CA PHE A 79 -6.62 -0.99 9.27
C PHE A 79 -6.66 -0.47 7.82
N ALA A 80 -6.62 -1.37 6.83
CA ALA A 80 -6.68 -1.01 5.40
C ALA A 80 -7.99 -0.30 5.06
N MET A 81 -9.12 -0.78 5.57
CA MET A 81 -10.43 -0.14 5.38
C MET A 81 -10.44 1.29 5.94
N ASN A 82 -9.91 1.49 7.16
CA ASN A 82 -9.82 2.81 7.76
C ASN A 82 -8.94 3.76 6.94
N LYS A 83 -7.73 3.31 6.57
CA LYS A 83 -6.79 4.13 5.78
C LYS A 83 -7.21 4.37 4.34
N ARG A 84 -8.04 3.50 3.77
CA ARG A 84 -8.56 3.68 2.41
C ARG A 84 -9.48 4.91 2.33
N SER A 85 -10.30 5.15 3.35
CA SER A 85 -11.11 6.38 3.41
C SER A 85 -10.24 7.63 3.39
N GLU A 86 -9.18 7.66 4.21
CA GLU A 86 -8.23 8.78 4.24
C GLU A 86 -7.49 8.94 2.89
N LEU A 87 -7.08 7.84 2.26
CA LEU A 87 -6.46 7.89 0.92
C LEU A 87 -7.43 8.37 -0.16
N GLN A 88 -8.71 8.02 -0.06
CA GLN A 88 -9.72 8.45 -1.00
C GLN A 88 -9.98 9.96 -0.88
N GLU A 89 -10.02 10.49 0.35
CA GLU A 89 -10.10 11.93 0.60
C GLU A 89 -8.90 12.67 -0.02
N LEU A 90 -7.67 12.22 0.27
CA LEU A 90 -6.47 12.81 -0.32
C LEU A 90 -6.39 12.61 -1.84
N SER A 91 -6.94 11.53 -2.38
CA SER A 91 -7.02 11.31 -3.82
C SER A 91 -7.99 12.27 -4.50
N ASN A 92 -9.10 12.61 -3.84
CA ASN A 92 -10.00 13.63 -4.35
C ASN A 92 -9.31 15.00 -4.33
N GLU A 93 -8.66 15.35 -3.22
CA GLU A 93 -7.90 16.61 -3.13
C GLU A 93 -6.75 16.68 -4.17
N LEU A 94 -6.08 15.55 -4.45
CA LEU A 94 -5.09 15.46 -5.54
C LEU A 94 -5.71 15.77 -6.91
N ASN A 95 -6.89 15.21 -7.20
CA ASN A 95 -7.62 15.50 -8.43
C ASN A 95 -8.01 16.98 -8.54
N GLU A 96 -8.32 17.62 -7.42
CA GLU A 96 -8.59 19.06 -7.38
C GLU A 96 -7.33 19.89 -7.66
N LEU A 97 -6.19 19.54 -7.08
CA LEU A 97 -4.89 20.21 -7.31
C LEU A 97 -4.41 20.09 -8.76
N LEU A 98 -4.77 18.99 -9.43
CA LEU A 98 -4.45 18.70 -10.84
C LEU A 98 -5.53 19.21 -11.82
N GLY A 99 -6.59 19.87 -11.35
CA GLY A 99 -7.63 20.43 -12.20
C GLY A 99 -7.12 21.55 -13.12
N PHE A 100 -7.81 21.80 -14.24
CA PHE A 100 -7.49 22.91 -15.16
C PHE A 100 -8.41 24.12 -14.98
N ASP A 101 -9.65 23.89 -14.56
CA ASP A 101 -10.69 24.93 -14.54
C ASP A 101 -10.71 25.74 -13.22
N ARG A 102 -9.71 25.55 -12.36
CA ARG A 102 -9.66 26.13 -11.01
C ARG A 102 -8.43 27.00 -10.84
N SER A 103 -8.62 28.20 -10.31
CA SER A 103 -7.57 29.23 -10.16
C SER A 103 -6.39 28.83 -9.25
N ASN A 104 -6.59 27.83 -8.39
CA ASN A 104 -5.62 27.44 -7.35
C ASN A 104 -4.82 26.18 -7.69
N THR A 105 -4.78 25.81 -8.97
CA THR A 105 -4.17 24.56 -9.43
C THR A 105 -2.85 24.83 -10.13
N ILE A 106 -1.94 23.85 -10.07
CA ILE A 106 -0.63 23.98 -10.73
C ILE A 106 -0.77 24.13 -12.25
N PRO A 107 -1.63 23.35 -12.94
CA PRO A 107 -1.76 23.49 -14.38
C PRO A 107 -2.37 24.83 -14.79
N TYR A 108 -3.37 25.32 -14.05
CA TYR A 108 -3.93 26.67 -14.27
C TYR A 108 -2.86 27.75 -14.08
N PHE A 109 -2.06 27.65 -13.01
CA PHE A 109 -0.97 28.59 -12.77
C PHE A 109 0.02 28.59 -13.94
N ILE A 110 0.47 27.41 -14.40
CA ILE A 110 1.43 27.29 -15.50
C ILE A 110 0.84 27.90 -16.78
N SER A 111 -0.43 27.62 -17.06
CA SER A 111 -1.17 28.21 -18.18
C SER A 111 -1.22 29.74 -18.06
N HIS A 112 -1.53 30.27 -16.87
CA HIS A 112 -1.60 31.71 -16.63
C HIS A 112 -0.23 32.41 -16.63
N LEU A 113 0.83 31.71 -16.23
CA LEU A 113 2.20 32.18 -16.34
C LEU A 113 2.62 32.24 -17.83
N SER A 114 2.26 31.21 -18.60
CA SER A 114 2.59 31.15 -20.03
C SER A 114 2.01 32.32 -20.82
N SER A 115 0.78 32.76 -20.51
CA SER A 115 0.15 33.92 -21.17
C SER A 115 0.87 35.24 -20.85
N LYS A 116 1.47 35.36 -19.67
CA LYS A 116 2.30 36.51 -19.25
C LYS A 116 3.71 36.49 -19.84
N LEU A 117 4.14 35.37 -20.41
CA LEU A 117 5.47 35.14 -20.99
C LEU A 117 5.43 34.97 -22.52
N SER A 118 4.40 35.54 -23.17
CA SER A 118 4.11 35.37 -24.60
C SER A 118 5.27 35.66 -25.56
N ASN A 119 6.24 36.47 -25.14
CA ASN A 119 7.42 36.84 -25.94
C ASN A 119 8.60 35.85 -25.80
N GLU A 120 8.53 34.87 -24.90
CA GLU A 120 9.61 33.91 -24.61
C GLU A 120 9.28 32.53 -25.20
N VAL A 121 9.37 32.40 -26.54
CA VAL A 121 8.89 31.23 -27.31
C VAL A 121 9.41 29.88 -26.79
N ASN A 122 10.70 29.81 -26.41
CA ASN A 122 11.30 28.57 -25.89
C ASN A 122 10.76 28.19 -24.50
N VAL A 123 10.51 29.18 -23.66
CA VAL A 123 9.92 29.00 -22.32
C VAL A 123 8.47 28.52 -22.46
N LEU A 124 7.73 29.13 -23.37
CA LEU A 124 6.31 28.81 -23.61
C LEU A 124 6.13 27.38 -24.15
N ASN A 125 7.01 26.94 -25.06
CA ASN A 125 7.02 25.57 -25.57
C ASN A 125 7.32 24.52 -24.48
N MET A 126 8.15 24.84 -23.49
CA MET A 126 8.43 23.94 -22.37
C MET A 126 7.24 23.87 -21.42
N LEU A 127 6.69 25.02 -20.99
CA LEU A 127 5.53 25.08 -20.10
C LEU A 127 4.30 24.36 -20.67
N ASN A 128 4.09 24.43 -21.98
CA ASN A 128 3.00 23.70 -22.64
C ASN A 128 3.18 22.17 -22.59
N LYS A 129 4.42 21.67 -22.69
CA LYS A 129 4.69 20.24 -22.50
C LYS A 129 4.40 19.80 -21.08
N ASP A 130 4.69 20.64 -20.09
CA ASP A 130 4.38 20.34 -18.70
C ASP A 130 2.88 20.26 -18.45
N VAL A 131 2.10 21.17 -19.07
CA VAL A 131 0.63 21.11 -19.05
C VAL A 131 0.11 19.76 -19.56
N GLU A 132 0.68 19.22 -20.64
CA GLU A 132 0.32 17.88 -21.11
C GLU A 132 0.68 16.77 -20.11
N GLN A 133 1.85 16.85 -19.48
CA GLN A 133 2.25 15.89 -18.43
C GLN A 133 1.30 15.94 -17.22
N PHE A 134 0.83 17.13 -16.84
CA PHE A 134 -0.17 17.26 -15.78
C PHE A 134 -1.51 16.63 -16.13
N LYS A 135 -1.94 16.67 -17.40
CA LYS A 135 -3.15 15.94 -17.85
C LYS A 135 -2.98 14.43 -17.70
N ILE A 136 -1.79 13.90 -18.00
CA ILE A 136 -1.48 12.48 -17.81
C ILE A 136 -1.54 12.12 -16.32
N LEU A 137 -0.91 12.91 -15.46
CA LEU A 137 -0.97 12.72 -14.00
C LEU A 137 -2.40 12.78 -13.48
N GLN A 138 -3.21 13.70 -13.99
CA GLN A 138 -4.63 13.82 -13.65
C GLN A 138 -5.38 12.54 -14.02
N SER A 139 -5.18 12.01 -15.23
CA SER A 139 -5.79 10.75 -15.66
C SER A 139 -5.40 9.58 -14.73
N TRP A 140 -4.13 9.51 -14.31
CA TRP A 140 -3.68 8.48 -13.38
C TRP A 140 -4.29 8.66 -11.97
N ALA A 141 -4.43 9.91 -11.51
CA ALA A 141 -5.08 10.21 -10.23
C ALA A 141 -6.56 9.83 -10.23
N TRP A 142 -7.28 10.05 -11.34
CA TRP A 142 -8.66 9.57 -11.52
C TRP A 142 -8.74 8.05 -11.47
N SER A 143 -7.89 7.36 -12.24
CA SER A 143 -7.85 5.89 -12.26
C SER A 143 -7.58 5.31 -10.86
N LEU A 144 -6.69 5.95 -10.09
CA LEU A 144 -6.39 5.51 -8.74
C LEU A 144 -7.54 5.80 -7.77
N SER A 145 -8.20 6.96 -7.88
CA SER A 145 -9.40 7.27 -7.10
C SER A 145 -10.48 6.21 -7.32
N ASP A 146 -10.70 5.79 -8.57
CA ASP A 146 -11.64 4.71 -8.89
C ASP A 146 -11.21 3.35 -8.30
N ASN A 147 -9.92 3.01 -8.36
CA ASN A 147 -9.40 1.80 -7.72
C ASN A 147 -9.62 1.80 -6.19
N LEU A 148 -9.46 2.96 -5.55
CA LEU A 148 -9.67 3.12 -4.11
C LEU A 148 -11.14 2.99 -3.69
N LYS A 149 -12.12 3.12 -4.60
CA LYS A 149 -13.54 2.81 -4.34
C LYS A 149 -13.80 1.31 -4.17
N SER A 150 -12.93 0.43 -4.67
CA SER A 150 -13.09 -1.01 -4.55
C SER A 150 -12.70 -1.52 -3.16
N ASP A 151 -13.56 -2.30 -2.50
CA ASP A 151 -13.31 -2.85 -1.16
C ASP A 151 -12.32 -4.02 -1.08
N ASN A 152 -11.64 -4.34 -2.18
CA ASN A 152 -10.70 -5.46 -2.19
C ASN A 152 -9.40 -5.13 -1.44
N HIS A 153 -9.24 -5.71 -0.24
CA HIS A 153 -8.06 -5.48 0.61
C HIS A 153 -6.75 -5.90 -0.07
N LYS A 154 -6.79 -6.90 -0.95
CA LYS A 154 -5.57 -7.51 -1.53
C LYS A 154 -4.73 -6.49 -2.30
N PHE A 155 -5.36 -5.44 -2.79
CA PHE A 155 -4.73 -4.40 -3.58
C PHE A 155 -4.39 -3.13 -2.79
N PHE A 156 -4.76 -3.05 -1.51
CA PHE A 156 -4.56 -1.85 -0.70
C PHE A 156 -3.12 -1.32 -0.73
N LEU A 157 -2.12 -2.17 -0.52
CA LEU A 157 -0.71 -1.76 -0.56
C LEU A 157 -0.25 -1.32 -1.95
N ARG A 158 -0.75 -1.97 -3.00
CA ARG A 158 -0.46 -1.60 -4.39
C ARG A 158 -1.00 -0.21 -4.67
N ASP A 159 -2.26 0.02 -4.32
CA ASP A 159 -2.95 1.29 -4.56
C ASP A 159 -2.31 2.42 -3.73
N ALA A 160 -1.96 2.16 -2.46
CA ALA A 160 -1.21 3.12 -1.63
C ALA A 160 0.19 3.45 -2.21
N THR A 161 0.87 2.46 -2.79
CA THR A 161 2.16 2.68 -3.46
C THR A 161 2.00 3.50 -4.73
N GLN A 162 0.98 3.24 -5.54
CA GLN A 162 0.67 4.04 -6.71
C GLN A 162 0.30 5.48 -6.33
N PHE A 163 -0.48 5.67 -5.26
CA PHE A 163 -0.80 6.99 -4.74
C PHE A 163 0.45 7.77 -4.37
N SER A 164 1.33 7.15 -3.59
CA SER A 164 2.58 7.76 -3.17
C SER A 164 3.44 8.18 -4.37
N ARG A 165 3.51 7.33 -5.41
CA ARG A 165 4.22 7.67 -6.64
C ARG A 165 3.61 8.90 -7.30
N LEU A 166 2.29 8.94 -7.50
CA LEU A 166 1.63 10.10 -8.11
C LEU A 166 1.92 11.40 -7.37
N VAL A 167 1.82 11.37 -6.04
CA VAL A 167 2.16 12.53 -5.20
C VAL A 167 3.63 12.91 -5.36
N SER A 168 4.55 11.95 -5.40
CA SER A 168 5.97 12.22 -5.65
C SER A 168 6.23 12.85 -7.01
N TRP A 169 5.53 12.41 -8.06
CA TRP A 169 5.62 13.00 -9.40
C TRP A 169 5.08 14.43 -9.42
N LEU A 170 3.96 14.68 -8.74
CA LEU A 170 3.44 16.02 -8.54
C LEU A 170 4.48 16.93 -7.88
N CYS A 171 5.07 16.50 -6.77
CA CYS A 171 6.10 17.25 -6.06
C CYS A 171 7.30 17.59 -6.96
N TRP A 172 7.78 16.60 -7.70
CA TRP A 172 8.89 16.77 -8.61
C TRP A 172 8.58 17.82 -9.68
N ALA A 173 7.39 17.78 -10.28
CA ALA A 173 6.98 18.74 -11.28
C ALA A 173 6.90 20.17 -10.72
N CYS A 174 6.40 20.34 -9.48
CA CYS A 174 6.38 21.64 -8.80
C CYS A 174 7.79 22.20 -8.55
N LEU A 175 8.70 21.34 -8.06
CA LEU A 175 10.10 21.72 -7.81
C LEU A 175 10.83 22.08 -9.11
N TRP A 176 10.62 21.28 -10.16
CA TRP A 176 11.19 21.54 -11.47
C TRP A 176 10.71 22.88 -12.04
N ALA A 177 9.40 23.14 -12.00
CA ALA A 177 8.82 24.39 -12.50
C ALA A 177 9.35 25.61 -11.74
N ARG A 178 9.52 25.49 -10.41
CA ARG A 178 10.16 26.52 -9.58
C ARG A 178 11.60 26.80 -10.03
N GLN A 179 12.42 25.74 -10.10
CA GLN A 179 13.84 25.86 -10.42
C GLN A 179 14.03 26.49 -11.79
N PHE A 180 13.15 26.14 -12.72
CA PHE A 180 13.12 26.70 -14.06
C PHE A 180 12.80 28.20 -14.06
N ILE A 181 11.74 28.64 -13.36
CA ILE A 181 11.38 30.08 -13.25
C ILE A 181 12.53 30.89 -12.65
N TYR A 182 13.22 30.33 -11.65
CA TYR A 182 14.36 30.99 -11.01
C TYR A 182 15.57 31.07 -11.97
N ASN A 183 15.97 29.95 -12.56
CA ASN A 183 17.17 29.85 -13.40
C ASN A 183 17.03 30.58 -14.76
N SER A 184 15.81 30.76 -15.26
CA SER A 184 15.56 31.42 -16.55
C SER A 184 15.67 32.94 -16.47
N GLY A 185 15.85 33.54 -15.30
CA GLY A 185 15.85 35.00 -15.12
C GLY A 185 14.48 35.66 -15.34
N VAL A 186 13.46 34.85 -15.64
CA VAL A 186 12.09 35.29 -15.90
C VAL A 186 11.43 35.83 -14.64
N HIS A 187 11.89 35.42 -13.46
CA HIS A 187 11.40 35.92 -12.16
C HIS A 187 11.40 37.46 -12.04
N GLU A 188 12.34 38.16 -12.69
CA GLU A 188 12.38 39.64 -12.71
C GLU A 188 11.27 40.26 -13.58
N LYS A 189 10.77 39.49 -14.57
CA LYS A 189 9.69 39.89 -15.49
C LYS A 189 8.31 39.45 -14.98
N VAL A 190 8.25 38.56 -14.00
CA VAL A 190 7.01 38.07 -13.40
C VAL A 190 6.53 39.08 -12.36
N ASN A 191 5.31 39.62 -12.53
CA ASN A 191 4.74 40.57 -11.58
C ASN A 191 4.65 39.96 -10.15
N LYS A 192 4.83 40.80 -9.12
CA LYS A 192 4.74 40.46 -7.69
C LYS A 192 3.49 39.65 -7.34
N ASP A 193 2.36 39.95 -7.99
CA ASP A 193 1.10 39.23 -7.76
C ASP A 193 1.21 37.74 -8.15
N ALA A 194 1.86 37.43 -9.27
CA ALA A 194 2.05 36.04 -9.72
C ALA A 194 3.04 35.27 -8.83
N VAL A 195 4.04 35.96 -8.26
CA VAL A 195 4.94 35.37 -7.26
C VAL A 195 4.19 35.04 -5.96
N SER A 196 3.32 35.95 -5.52
CA SER A 196 2.46 35.73 -4.36
C SER A 196 1.52 34.54 -4.57
N GLU A 197 0.84 34.47 -5.72
CA GLU A 197 -0.01 33.34 -6.13
C GLU A 197 0.77 32.02 -6.10
N TRP A 198 1.99 32.00 -6.63
CA TRP A 198 2.86 30.82 -6.61
C TRP A 198 3.20 30.38 -5.19
N ASN A 199 3.60 31.30 -4.32
CA ASN A 199 3.97 30.99 -2.93
C ASN A 199 2.77 30.41 -2.16
N VAL A 200 1.55 30.92 -2.39
CA VAL A 200 0.33 30.35 -1.80
C VAL A 200 0.06 28.93 -2.32
N ALA A 201 0.21 28.69 -3.63
CA ALA A 201 0.03 27.36 -4.21
C ALA A 201 1.08 26.37 -3.69
N ALA A 202 2.34 26.78 -3.62
CA ALA A 202 3.45 25.99 -3.11
C ALA A 202 3.24 25.58 -1.65
N GLN A 203 2.75 26.49 -0.80
CA GLN A 203 2.44 26.17 0.60
C GLN A 203 1.34 25.10 0.69
N LYS A 204 0.26 25.23 -0.10
CA LYS A 204 -0.82 24.23 -0.13
C LYS A 204 -0.31 22.84 -0.52
N ILE A 205 0.58 22.77 -1.52
CA ILE A 205 1.19 21.51 -1.96
C ILE A 205 2.09 20.94 -0.86
N SER A 206 2.88 21.79 -0.19
CA SER A 206 3.68 21.37 0.97
C SER A 206 2.81 20.77 2.08
N ASP A 207 1.73 21.44 2.45
CA ASP A 207 0.81 20.97 3.50
C ASP A 207 0.10 19.65 3.10
N PHE A 208 -0.32 19.55 1.84
CA PHE A 208 -0.89 18.33 1.26
C PHE A 208 0.09 17.16 1.33
N THR A 209 1.34 17.36 0.88
CA THR A 209 2.35 16.31 0.84
C THR A 209 2.76 15.85 2.25
N ALA A 210 2.83 16.76 3.21
CA ALA A 210 3.06 16.42 4.62
C ALA A 210 1.93 15.55 5.20
N ARG A 211 0.67 15.77 4.80
CA ARG A 211 -0.46 14.89 5.16
C ARG A 211 -0.30 13.50 4.54
N VAL A 212 0.03 13.42 3.25
CA VAL A 212 0.28 12.14 2.57
C VAL A 212 1.41 11.38 3.25
N GLU A 213 2.50 12.06 3.61
CA GLU A 213 3.66 11.45 4.27
C GLU A 213 3.30 10.82 5.63
N ARG A 214 2.47 11.50 6.42
CA ARG A 214 1.98 10.94 7.69
C ARG A 214 1.21 9.64 7.49
N ILE A 215 0.34 9.58 6.48
CA ILE A 215 -0.42 8.36 6.17
C ILE A 215 0.52 7.25 5.70
N MET A 216 1.46 7.53 4.79
CA MET A 216 2.39 6.53 4.28
C MET A 216 3.30 5.97 5.38
N LYS A 217 3.80 6.82 6.30
CA LYS A 217 4.54 6.37 7.50
C LYS A 217 3.69 5.43 8.36
N SER A 218 2.42 5.75 8.58
CA SER A 218 1.49 4.88 9.32
C SER A 218 1.30 3.51 8.64
N ILE A 219 1.12 3.50 7.33
CA ILE A 219 0.99 2.26 6.54
C ILE A 219 2.28 1.42 6.63
N ASN A 220 3.44 2.05 6.45
CA ASN A 220 4.75 1.39 6.52
C ASN A 220 5.00 0.73 7.87
N ASN A 221 4.71 1.45 8.96
CA ASN A 221 4.89 0.94 10.30
C ASN A 221 4.00 -0.30 10.56
N ASN A 222 2.74 -0.27 10.10
CA ASN A 222 1.79 -1.36 10.32
C ASN A 222 2.07 -2.60 9.45
N TYR A 223 2.52 -2.41 8.21
CA TYR A 223 2.80 -3.49 7.28
C TYR A 223 4.25 -3.97 7.28
N LYS A 224 5.17 -3.25 7.97
CA LYS A 224 6.63 -3.45 7.90
C LYS A 224 7.14 -3.42 6.46
N THR A 225 6.63 -2.48 5.68
CA THR A 225 6.95 -2.28 4.26
C THR A 225 7.62 -0.93 4.05
N GLY A 226 8.34 -0.80 2.93
CA GLY A 226 8.80 0.49 2.42
C GLY A 226 7.89 0.99 1.30
N VAL A 227 6.63 1.34 1.60
CA VAL A 227 5.83 2.18 0.71
C VAL A 227 6.48 3.57 0.74
N CYS A 228 7.41 3.82 -0.17
CA CYS A 228 8.30 4.99 -0.12
C CYS A 228 7.52 6.30 -0.12
N LEU A 229 7.96 7.25 0.72
CA LEU A 229 8.11 8.65 0.32
C LEU A 229 9.58 9.01 0.51
N THR A 230 10.25 9.36 -0.58
CA THR A 230 11.53 10.09 -0.53
C THR A 230 11.22 11.52 -0.12
N SER A 231 11.86 11.94 0.96
CA SER A 231 11.70 13.22 1.66
C SER A 231 11.47 14.39 0.72
N PHE A 232 10.37 15.11 0.92
CA PHE A 232 10.21 16.46 0.42
C PHE A 232 11.08 17.36 1.28
N GLN A 233 12.10 18.00 0.70
CA GLN A 233 12.69 19.17 1.34
C GLN A 233 11.74 20.33 1.10
N ASP A 234 11.37 21.02 2.18
CA ASP A 234 10.48 22.18 2.19
C ASP A 234 10.68 23.02 0.92
N VAL A 235 9.64 23.12 0.09
CA VAL A 235 9.62 24.10 -1.01
C VAL A 235 9.65 25.46 -0.32
N LYS A 236 10.85 26.00 -0.13
CA LYS A 236 11.06 27.34 0.43
C LYS A 236 10.26 28.34 -0.39
N GLN A 237 9.72 29.39 0.21
CA GLN A 237 9.09 30.45 -0.58
C GLN A 237 10.13 31.08 -1.53
N LEU A 238 9.68 31.54 -2.70
CA LEU A 238 10.51 32.31 -3.64
C LEU A 238 10.84 33.68 -3.06
#